data_AF-A0A2V0QPQ2-F1
#
_entry.id   AF-A0A2V0QPQ2-F1
#
_cell.length_a   1.000
_cell.length_b   1.000
_cell.length_c   1.000
_cell.angle_alpha   90.00
_cell.angle_beta   90.00
_cell.angle_gamma   90.00
#
_symmetry.space_group_name_H-M   'P 1'
#
loop_
_entity.id
_entity.type
_entity.pdbx_description
1 polymer ?
#
loop_
_entity_poly.entity_id
_entity_poly.type
_entity_poly.pdbx_seq_one_letter_code
_entity_poly.pdbx_strand_id
1 'polypeptide(L)'
;MSNIDWSQLITREMKDAATAARILVDAKAVLNSKNSAAASQIARIQDRIETLGYGIEAGEATEQEEAEAAALAPVLKAWKAYKFALGKVTAQPTWYQAPVWPVAPATPEIAAAPMMLDEPAA
;
A
#
# COMPACT_ATOMS: atom_id res chain seq x y z
N MET A 1 30.83 -34.64 39.02
CA MET A 1 29.64 -34.79 38.16
C MET A 1 29.16 -33.38 37.84
N SER A 2 29.19 -32.97 36.57
CA SER A 2 28.71 -31.63 36.19
C SER A 2 27.20 -31.57 36.31
N ASN A 3 26.70 -30.62 37.10
CA ASN A 3 25.27 -30.35 37.23
C ASN A 3 24.83 -29.61 35.97
N ILE A 4 23.93 -30.20 35.17
CA ILE A 4 23.37 -29.51 34.00
C ILE A 4 22.52 -28.36 34.52
N ASP A 5 22.77 -27.15 34.03
CA ASP A 5 21.92 -26.00 34.33
C ASP A 5 20.66 -26.06 33.44
N TRP A 6 19.59 -26.63 34.00
CA TRP A 6 18.31 -26.79 33.32
C TRP A 6 17.61 -25.45 33.01
N SER A 7 18.07 -24.33 33.57
CA SER A 7 17.54 -23.00 33.25
C SER A 7 17.95 -22.50 31.85
N GLN A 8 18.97 -23.11 31.26
CA GLN A 8 19.48 -22.78 29.92
C GLN A 8 18.84 -23.62 28.80
N LEU A 9 17.84 -24.46 29.12
CA LEU A 9 17.17 -25.29 28.13
C LEU A 9 16.17 -24.50 27.31
N ILE A 10 16.47 -24.32 26.03
CA ILE A 10 15.50 -23.83 25.06
C ILE A 10 14.53 -24.98 24.73
N THR A 11 13.29 -24.84 25.20
CA THR A 11 12.23 -25.79 24.90
C THR A 11 11.76 -25.63 23.45
N ARG A 12 11.12 -26.68 22.91
CA ARG A 12 10.46 -26.60 21.60
C ARG A 12 9.46 -25.45 21.55
N GLU A 13 8.68 -25.29 22.62
CA GLU A 13 7.70 -24.21 22.76
C GLU A 13 8.33 -22.81 22.66
N MET A 14 9.51 -22.60 23.26
CA MET A 14 10.25 -21.33 23.13
C MET A 14 10.68 -21.07 21.68
N LYS A 15 11.10 -22.11 20.95
CA LYS A 15 11.47 -21.98 19.52
C LYS A 15 10.25 -21.68 18.65
N ASP A 16 9.12 -22.32 18.94
CA ASP A 16 7.86 -22.11 18.23
C ASP A 16 7.33 -20.70 18.48
N ALA A 17 7.38 -20.21 19.73
CA ALA A 17 7.01 -18.84 20.10
C ALA A 17 7.91 -17.78 19.43
N ALA A 18 9.22 -18.00 19.38
CA ALA A 18 10.15 -17.10 18.69
C ALA A 18 9.88 -17.05 17.17
N THR A 19 9.55 -18.20 16.57
CA THR A 19 9.19 -18.29 15.15
C THR A 19 7.88 -17.54 14.88
N ALA A 20 6.86 -17.78 15.69
CA ALA A 20 5.59 -17.07 15.68
C ALA A 20 5.76 -15.54 15.78
N ALA A 21 6.56 -15.07 16.73
CA ALA A 21 6.85 -13.64 16.90
C ALA A 21 7.51 -13.04 15.64
N ARG A 22 8.44 -13.76 15.01
CA ARG A 22 9.10 -13.31 13.78
C ARG A 22 8.13 -13.19 12.61
N ILE A 23 7.30 -14.20 12.38
CA ILE A 23 6.27 -14.17 11.33
C ILE A 23 5.30 -12.99 11.55
N LEU A 24 4.93 -12.72 12.81
CA LEU A 24 4.07 -11.58 13.12
C LEU A 24 4.74 -10.24 12.79
N VAL A 25 6.03 -10.07 13.10
CA VAL A 25 6.79 -8.86 12.75
C VAL A 25 6.82 -8.68 11.23
N ASP A 26 7.13 -9.75 10.49
CA ASP A 26 7.21 -9.71 9.03
C ASP A 26 5.84 -9.37 8.42
N ALA A 27 4.75 -9.99 8.89
CA ALA A 27 3.40 -9.71 8.43
C ALA A 27 2.98 -8.24 8.70
N LYS A 28 3.36 -7.68 9.86
CA LYS A 28 3.12 -6.26 10.18
C LYS A 28 3.91 -5.34 9.27
N ALA A 29 5.16 -5.67 8.97
CA ALA A 29 5.98 -4.89 8.04
C ALA A 29 5.37 -4.87 6.63
N VAL A 30 4.90 -6.01 6.14
CA VAL A 30 4.19 -6.11 4.84
C VAL A 30 2.91 -5.27 4.84
N LEU A 31 2.08 -5.38 5.89
CA LEU A 31 0.86 -4.58 6.00
C LEU A 31 1.17 -3.08 6.02
N ASN A 32 2.21 -2.66 6.74
CA ASN A 32 2.62 -1.26 6.80
C ASN A 32 3.09 -0.77 5.42
N SER A 33 3.96 -1.53 4.74
CA SER A 33 4.44 -1.21 3.40
C SER A 33 3.27 -1.04 2.40
N LYS A 34 2.31 -1.96 2.40
CA LYS A 34 1.10 -1.87 1.55
C LYS A 34 0.24 -0.65 1.88
N ASN A 35 0.07 -0.33 3.16
CA ASN A 35 -0.68 0.84 3.58
C ASN A 35 0.00 2.16 3.17
N SER A 36 1.31 2.26 3.37
CA SER A 36 2.10 3.43 2.95
C SER A 36 2.03 3.62 1.43
N ALA A 37 2.22 2.56 0.66
CA ALA A 37 2.12 2.63 -0.81
C ALA A 37 0.71 3.08 -1.27
N ALA A 38 -0.35 2.51 -0.67
CA ALA A 38 -1.72 2.93 -0.99
C ALA A 38 -1.98 4.40 -0.60
N ALA A 39 -1.48 4.85 0.54
CA ALA A 39 -1.62 6.24 0.98
C ALA A 39 -0.92 7.21 0.02
N SER A 40 0.31 6.88 -0.43
CA SER A 40 1.04 7.70 -1.40
C SER A 40 0.33 7.78 -2.75
N GLN A 41 -0.22 6.66 -3.26
CA GLN A 41 -0.99 6.67 -4.51
C GLN A 41 -2.28 7.49 -4.37
N ILE A 42 -3.01 7.33 -3.26
CA ILE A 42 -4.21 8.11 -2.98
C ILE A 42 -3.89 9.60 -2.98
N ALA A 43 -2.85 10.02 -2.25
CA ALA A 43 -2.45 11.42 -2.17
C ALA A 43 -2.09 11.99 -3.56
N ARG A 44 -1.27 11.27 -4.34
CA ARG A 44 -0.89 11.66 -5.70
C ARG A 44 -2.09 11.84 -6.63
N ILE A 45 -3.05 10.91 -6.59
CA ILE A 45 -4.25 10.97 -7.45
C ILE A 45 -5.17 12.10 -7.00
N GLN A 46 -5.36 12.28 -5.68
CA GLN A 46 -6.17 13.38 -5.15
C GLN A 46 -5.60 14.72 -5.54
N ASP A 47 -4.30 14.92 -5.31
CA ASP A 47 -3.59 16.15 -5.66
C ASP A 47 -3.74 16.51 -7.14
N ARG A 48 -3.59 15.52 -8.05
CA ARG A 48 -3.81 15.74 -9.48
C ARG A 48 -5.25 16.12 -9.81
N ILE A 49 -6.24 15.42 -9.24
CA ILE A 49 -7.67 15.75 -9.45
C ILE A 49 -7.97 17.16 -8.94
N GLU A 50 -7.46 17.53 -7.78
CA GLU A 50 -7.66 18.86 -7.19
C GLU A 50 -7.01 19.96 -8.05
N THR A 51 -5.79 19.72 -8.53
CA THR A 51 -5.06 20.64 -9.43
C THR A 51 -5.81 20.84 -10.75
N LEU A 52 -6.26 19.75 -11.37
CA LEU A 52 -7.05 19.83 -12.61
C LEU A 52 -8.41 20.49 -12.35
N GLY A 53 -9.05 20.18 -11.23
CA GLY A 53 -10.32 20.78 -10.82
C GLY A 53 -10.23 22.31 -10.73
N TYR A 54 -9.14 22.84 -10.18
CA TYR A 54 -8.90 24.28 -10.18
C TYR A 54 -8.85 24.87 -11.60
N GLY A 55 -8.11 24.25 -12.53
CA GLY A 55 -8.04 24.71 -13.93
C GLY A 55 -9.41 24.68 -14.63
N ILE A 56 -10.23 23.67 -14.34
CA ILE A 56 -11.59 23.54 -14.87
C ILE A 56 -12.48 24.67 -14.33
N GLU A 57 -12.46 24.92 -13.02
CA GLU A 57 -13.22 26.00 -12.39
C GLU A 57 -12.78 27.39 -12.88
N ALA A 58 -11.49 27.56 -13.17
CA ALA A 58 -10.94 28.80 -13.74
C ALA A 58 -11.26 28.98 -15.24
N GLY A 59 -11.75 27.94 -15.93
CA GLY A 59 -11.96 27.94 -17.37
C GLY A 59 -10.67 27.92 -18.19
N GLU A 60 -9.57 27.48 -17.57
CA GLU A 60 -8.23 27.38 -18.17
C GLU A 60 -7.86 25.96 -18.60
N ALA A 61 -8.62 24.96 -18.15
CA ALA A 61 -8.38 23.56 -18.49
C ALA A 61 -8.70 23.24 -19.96
N THR A 62 -7.88 22.37 -20.54
CA THR A 62 -8.11 21.75 -21.84
C THR A 62 -9.09 20.58 -21.74
N GLU A 63 -9.69 20.18 -22.87
CA GLU A 63 -10.56 18.98 -22.93
C GLU A 63 -9.83 17.71 -22.46
N GLN A 64 -8.52 17.62 -22.71
CA GLN A 64 -7.68 16.51 -22.27
C GLN A 64 -7.54 16.46 -20.75
N GLU A 65 -7.40 17.62 -20.11
CA GLU A 65 -7.31 17.77 -18.65
C GLU A 65 -8.64 17.45 -17.96
N GLU A 66 -9.76 17.87 -18.54
CA GLU A 66 -11.10 17.47 -18.08
C GLU A 66 -11.29 15.95 -18.17
N ALA A 67 -10.88 15.33 -19.28
CA ALA A 67 -10.95 13.89 -19.45
C ALA A 67 -10.04 13.14 -18.47
N GLU A 68 -8.83 13.65 -18.19
CA GLU A 68 -7.92 13.09 -17.20
C GLU A 68 -8.55 13.13 -15.79
N ALA A 69 -9.09 14.28 -15.37
CA ALA A 69 -9.74 14.43 -14.07
C ALA A 69 -10.90 13.44 -13.90
N ALA A 70 -11.74 13.29 -14.93
CA ALA A 70 -12.85 12.34 -14.95
C ALA A 70 -12.36 10.88 -14.87
N ALA A 71 -11.27 10.54 -15.56
CA ALA A 71 -10.70 9.20 -15.57
C ALA A 71 -10.01 8.84 -14.24
N LEU A 72 -9.43 9.81 -13.53
CA LEU A 72 -8.76 9.59 -12.25
C LEU A 72 -9.73 9.34 -11.09
N ALA A 73 -10.95 9.89 -11.14
CA ALA A 73 -11.96 9.71 -10.08
C ALA A 73 -12.30 8.23 -9.74
N PRO A 74 -12.61 7.34 -10.70
CA PRO A 74 -12.84 5.93 -10.41
C PRO A 74 -11.57 5.22 -9.92
N VAL A 75 -10.38 5.62 -10.39
CA VAL A 75 -9.11 5.06 -9.92
C VAL A 75 -8.86 5.41 -8.45
N LEU A 76 -9.10 6.66 -8.06
CA LEU A 76 -9.04 7.09 -6.67
C LEU A 76 -9.97 6.25 -5.78
N LYS A 77 -11.20 6.00 -6.24
CA LYS A 77 -12.16 5.16 -5.51
C LYS A 77 -11.65 3.73 -5.32
N ALA A 78 -11.05 3.14 -6.35
CA ALA A 78 -10.46 1.79 -6.27
C ALA A 78 -9.31 1.73 -5.25
N TRP A 79 -8.42 2.72 -5.24
CA TRP A 79 -7.33 2.81 -4.27
C TRP A 79 -7.83 3.02 -2.83
N LYS A 80 -8.85 3.85 -2.62
CA LYS A 80 -9.51 4.00 -1.31
C LYS A 80 -10.15 2.69 -0.84
N ALA A 81 -10.81 1.95 -1.72
CA ALA A 81 -11.39 0.64 -1.41
C ALA A 81 -10.31 -0.40 -1.05
N TYR A 82 -9.19 -0.40 -1.77
CA TYR A 82 -8.04 -1.24 -1.45
C TYR A 82 -7.46 -0.93 -0.07
N LYS A 83 -7.22 0.36 0.24
CA LYS A 83 -6.73 0.77 1.57
C LYS A 83 -7.72 0.41 2.69
N PHE A 84 -9.01 0.55 2.45
CA PHE A 84 -10.05 0.10 3.37
C PHE A 84 -10.00 -1.43 3.60
N ALA A 85 -9.80 -2.22 2.53
CA ALA A 85 -9.65 -3.67 2.64
C ALA A 85 -8.38 -4.07 3.43
N LEU A 86 -7.26 -3.38 3.23
CA LEU A 86 -6.03 -3.58 4.02
C LEU A 86 -6.28 -3.38 5.52
N GLY A 87 -7.09 -2.39 5.90
CA GLY A 87 -7.47 -2.13 7.29
C GLY A 87 -8.21 -3.29 7.98
N LYS A 88 -8.71 -4.26 7.22
CA LYS A 88 -9.41 -5.45 7.75
C LYS A 88 -8.52 -6.69 7.81
N VAL A 89 -7.28 -6.64 7.32
CA VAL A 89 -6.40 -7.83 7.21
C VAL A 89 -6.08 -8.42 8.59
N THR A 90 -5.87 -7.58 9.60
CA THR A 90 -5.56 -8.04 10.97
C THR A 90 -6.74 -8.70 11.68
N ALA A 91 -7.96 -8.55 11.17
CA ALA A 91 -9.16 -9.19 11.69
C ALA A 91 -9.45 -10.54 11.02
N GLN A 92 -8.65 -10.96 10.04
CA GLN A 92 -8.82 -12.25 9.39
C GLN A 92 -8.49 -13.40 10.35
N PRO A 93 -9.22 -14.53 10.30
CA PRO A 93 -8.88 -15.72 11.09
C PRO A 93 -7.50 -16.29 10.77
N THR A 94 -6.97 -16.04 9.57
CA THR A 94 -5.65 -16.48 9.13
C THR A 94 -4.54 -15.49 9.48
N TRP A 95 -4.87 -14.36 10.11
CA TRP A 95 -3.88 -13.45 10.65
C TRP A 95 -3.13 -14.12 11.80
N TYR A 96 -1.81 -14.06 11.88
CA TYR A 96 -0.83 -13.43 10.98
C TYR A 96 -0.07 -14.46 10.13
N GLN A 97 -0.43 -15.74 10.24
CA GLN A 97 0.32 -16.86 9.68
C GLN A 97 0.11 -17.04 8.17
N ALA A 98 -1.10 -16.76 7.68
CA ALA A 98 -1.45 -16.88 6.26
C ALA A 98 -2.47 -15.80 5.83
N PRO A 99 -2.14 -14.50 5.97
CA PRO A 99 -3.06 -13.43 5.62
C PRO A 99 -3.42 -13.47 4.13
N VAL A 100 -4.71 -13.28 3.84
CA VAL A 100 -5.21 -13.10 2.48
C VAL A 100 -5.12 -11.61 2.15
N TRP A 101 -4.21 -11.26 1.25
CA TRP A 101 -3.98 -9.87 0.87
C TRP A 101 -4.99 -9.43 -0.20
N PRO A 102 -5.62 -8.25 -0.06
CA PRO A 102 -6.40 -7.69 -1.15
C PRO A 102 -5.49 -7.37 -2.35
N VAL A 103 -6.07 -7.39 -3.55
CA VAL A 103 -5.35 -7.07 -4.78
C VAL A 103 -5.25 -5.55 -4.93
N ALA A 104 -4.03 -5.06 -5.15
CA ALA A 104 -3.81 -3.65 -5.42
C ALA A 104 -4.37 -3.26 -6.80
N PRO A 105 -5.04 -2.10 -6.95
CA PRO A 105 -5.43 -1.59 -8.25
C PRO A 105 -4.23 -1.26 -9.12
N ALA A 106 -4.45 -1.10 -10.43
CA ALA A 106 -3.42 -0.59 -11.33
C ALA A 106 -2.97 0.82 -10.91
N THR A 107 -1.67 1.08 -11.02
CA THR A 107 -1.11 2.42 -10.86
C THR A 107 -1.51 3.26 -12.07
N PRO A 108 -2.20 4.40 -11.89
CA PRO A 108 -2.54 5.25 -13.02
C PRO A 108 -1.32 5.95 -13.59
N GLU A 109 -1.31 6.10 -14.91
CA GLU A 109 -0.48 7.07 -15.60
C GLU A 109 -1.07 8.46 -15.37
N ILE A 110 -0.23 9.39 -14.92
CA ILE A 110 -0.59 10.80 -14.71
C ILE A 110 0.37 11.60 -15.58
N ALA A 111 -0.17 12.32 -16.56
CA ALA A 111 0.61 12.95 -17.64
C ALA A 111 1.64 13.96 -17.13
N ALA A 112 1.34 14.67 -16.04
CA ALA A 112 2.21 15.67 -15.44
C ALA A 112 3.21 15.12 -14.40
N ALA A 113 3.33 13.79 -14.24
CA ALA A 113 4.29 13.25 -13.28
C ALA A 113 5.73 13.34 -13.87
N PRO A 114 6.71 13.91 -13.14
CA PRO A 114 8.09 14.05 -13.61
C PRO A 114 8.83 12.71 -13.85
N MET A 115 8.14 11.57 -13.71
CA MET A 115 8.68 10.23 -14.01
C MET A 115 8.51 9.80 -15.48
N MET A 116 7.96 10.63 -16.37
CA MET A 116 7.84 10.35 -17.81
C MET A 116 8.74 11.21 -18.71
N LEU A 117 9.90 11.67 -18.21
CA LEU A 117 10.95 12.25 -19.06
C LEU A 117 12.01 11.19 -19.37
N ASP A 118 11.60 10.10 -20.03
CA ASP A 118 12.51 9.25 -20.82
C ASP A 118 12.17 9.47 -22.31
N GLU A 119 12.46 10.66 -22.82
CA GLU A 119 12.64 10.85 -24.27
C GLU A 119 14.12 10.63 -24.59
N PRO A 120 14.49 9.66 -25.43
CA PRO A 120 15.83 9.65 -26.00
C PRO A 120 15.93 10.84 -26.96
N ALA A 121 16.92 11.70 -26.72
CA ALA A 121 17.27 12.78 -27.63
C ALA A 121 17.47 12.25 -29.06
N ALA A 122 16.96 13.03 -30.02
CA ALA A 122 16.95 12.79 -31.46
C ALA A 122 18.30 12.36 -32.06
#